data_AF-A0A7S1TY76-F1
#
_entry.id   AF-A0A7S1TY76-F1
#
_cell.length_a   1.000
_cell.length_b   1.000
_cell.length_c   1.000
_cell.angle_alpha   90.00
_cell.angle_beta   90.00
_cell.angle_gamma   90.00
#
_symmetry.space_group_name_H-M   'P 1'
#
loop_
_entity.id
_entity.type
_entity.pdbx_description
1 polymer ?
#
loop_
_entity_poly.entity_id
_entity_poly.type
_entity_poly.pdbx_seq_one_letter_code
_entity_poly.pdbx_strand_id
1 'polypeptide(L)'
;ATPALEDIEFTAYACHAGSVTCMALSADQNLLFTGGADGSFFIHDVSAIDGSGKLRVREAAEVAGDFTEEILVTKTDVNKQAVRIDELRRRVEELKVNNAYQLRVKEMTYKEKIQEVRDKFGAELESDQRRFKSLQEEKRSMEKNYEAKILDIEQQRKDEFDDLEAQYQAKVSAEVQRYEQLVADKEEQNRQWDSQNKSLVENHNSNIAGVTDDYDEKVQSEQTRQHELVEEKKELVERFKRLQTAIEADADTEIDTLKIKYEQRLASEREATVKLKGENSVMRKKFSHLKKEIEDQNEEIRSLREKEKVLLETIRGLEKDIQGHKKEIREREETIQDKEKRIYDLKKKNQELEKFKFVLDYKIR
;
A
#
# COMPACT_ATOMS: atom_id res chain seq x y z
N ALA A 1 -10.63 47.85 127.73
CA ALA A 1 -9.36 48.26 128.35
C ALA A 1 -8.60 47.00 128.70
N THR A 2 -7.49 46.73 128.01
CA THR A 2 -6.56 45.64 128.34
C THR A 2 -5.15 46.12 128.02
N PRO A 3 -4.37 46.44 129.05
CA PRO A 3 -2.92 46.27 129.00
C PRO A 3 -2.45 45.57 130.29
N ALA A 4 -1.36 44.85 130.36
CA ALA A 4 -0.42 44.28 129.41
C ALA A 4 0.14 43.06 130.17
N LEU A 5 0.15 41.86 129.58
CA LEU A 5 0.81 40.72 130.22
C LEU A 5 2.31 40.89 130.06
N GLU A 6 3.01 40.87 131.21
CA GLU A 6 4.47 40.80 131.31
C GLU A 6 5.01 39.69 130.41
N ASP A 7 6.09 39.99 129.69
CA ASP A 7 6.85 38.99 128.93
C ASP A 7 7.48 37.99 129.91
N ILE A 8 6.80 36.87 130.13
CA ILE A 8 7.34 35.72 130.86
C ILE A 8 8.31 35.01 129.91
N GLU A 9 9.59 35.05 130.25
CA GLU A 9 10.64 34.35 129.52
C GLU A 9 10.52 32.83 129.76
N PHE A 10 10.13 32.07 128.74
CA PHE A 10 10.06 30.61 128.82
C PHE A 10 11.37 29.98 128.35
N THR A 11 11.97 29.14 129.19
CA THR A 11 13.08 28.28 128.78
C THR A 11 12.53 26.93 128.31
N ALA A 12 12.72 26.59 127.04
CA ALA A 12 12.30 25.31 126.48
C ALA A 12 13.39 24.24 126.68
N TYR A 13 13.01 23.10 127.27
CA TYR A 13 13.88 21.93 127.37
C TYR A 13 13.34 20.82 126.45
N ALA A 14 14.16 20.38 125.50
CA ALA A 14 13.83 19.28 124.60
C ALA A 14 14.24 17.94 125.25
N CYS A 15 13.27 17.23 125.84
CA CYS A 15 13.52 15.95 126.52
C CYS A 15 13.02 14.72 125.75
N HIS A 16 11.91 14.82 125.01
CA HIS A 16 11.35 13.70 124.25
C HIS A 16 11.52 13.90 122.73
N ALA A 17 11.79 12.82 122.00
CA ALA A 17 11.83 12.81 120.54
C ALA A 17 10.43 12.63 119.91
N GLY A 18 9.45 12.19 120.70
CA GLY A 18 8.03 12.07 120.34
C GLY A 18 7.10 12.94 121.19
N SER A 19 5.81 12.93 120.88
CA SER A 19 4.80 13.66 121.67
C SER A 19 4.75 13.16 123.11
N VAL A 20 4.68 14.08 124.08
CA VAL A 20 4.49 13.74 125.50
C VAL A 20 3.09 13.16 125.69
N THR A 21 3.01 11.91 126.14
CA THR A 21 1.74 11.18 126.31
C THR A 21 1.21 11.25 127.73
N CYS A 22 2.08 11.44 128.72
CA CYS A 22 1.67 11.60 130.11
C CYS A 22 2.62 12.52 130.87
N MET A 23 2.07 13.29 131.80
CA MET A 23 2.82 14.16 132.69
C MET A 23 2.12 14.20 134.05
N ALA A 24 2.88 14.06 135.14
CA ALA A 24 2.36 14.08 136.51
C ALA A 24 3.36 14.72 137.47
N LEU A 25 2.87 15.50 138.44
CA LEU A 25 3.65 16.00 139.57
C LEU A 25 3.59 15.02 140.74
N SER A 26 4.67 14.94 141.52
CA SER A 26 4.65 14.27 142.82
C SER A 26 3.65 14.95 143.77
N ALA A 27 3.17 14.21 144.78
CA ALA A 27 2.19 14.70 145.73
C ALA A 27 2.68 15.92 146.55
N ASP A 28 4.00 16.07 146.70
CA ASP A 28 4.68 17.20 147.33
C ASP A 28 5.10 18.29 146.34
N GLN A 29 4.72 18.18 145.07
CA GLN A 29 4.98 19.12 143.96
C GLN A 29 6.46 19.40 143.66
N ASN A 30 7.37 18.59 144.19
CA ASN A 30 8.81 18.77 144.03
C ASN A 30 9.38 18.07 142.79
N LEU A 31 8.68 17.08 142.24
CA LEU A 31 9.16 16.31 141.08
C LEU A 31 8.11 16.28 139.97
N LEU A 32 8.54 16.52 138.74
CA LEU A 32 7.72 16.40 137.54
C LEU A 32 8.16 15.17 136.74
N PHE A 33 7.21 14.29 136.46
CA PHE A 33 7.41 13.07 135.67
C PHE A 33 6.79 13.24 134.29
N THR A 34 7.54 12.96 133.23
CA THR A 34 7.04 12.99 131.84
C THR A 34 7.34 11.69 131.11
N GLY A 35 6.35 11.17 130.39
CA GLY A 35 6.49 10.00 129.51
C GLY A 35 6.13 10.35 128.07
N GLY A 36 6.99 9.96 127.13
CA GLY A 36 6.83 10.21 125.70
C GLY A 36 6.36 8.99 124.90
N ALA A 37 5.76 9.24 123.74
CA ALA A 37 5.37 8.20 122.77
C ALA A 37 6.57 7.43 122.19
N ASP A 38 7.79 7.95 122.37
CA ASP A 38 9.06 7.31 122.01
C ASP A 38 9.53 6.26 123.05
N GLY A 39 8.76 6.06 124.13
CA GLY A 39 9.10 5.11 125.19
C GLY A 39 10.10 5.65 126.22
N SER A 40 10.44 6.94 126.16
CA SER A 40 11.32 7.58 127.14
C SER A 40 10.54 8.15 128.34
N PHE A 41 11.16 8.10 129.52
CA PHE A 41 10.59 8.61 130.78
C PHE A 41 11.64 9.47 131.50
N PHE A 42 11.27 10.69 131.84
CA PHE A 42 12.14 11.65 132.52
C PHE A 42 11.55 12.09 133.85
N ILE A 43 12.45 12.36 134.81
CA ILE A 43 12.14 12.90 136.13
C ILE A 43 12.87 14.24 136.23
N HIS A 44 12.12 15.31 136.41
CA HIS A 44 12.64 16.64 136.60
C HIS A 44 12.46 17.04 138.06
N ASP A 45 13.56 17.46 138.69
CA ASP A 45 13.49 18.08 140.00
C ASP A 45 13.03 19.55 139.84
N VAL A 46 11.83 19.82 140.32
CA VAL A 46 11.16 21.12 140.30
C VAL A 46 10.98 21.70 141.71
N SER A 47 11.67 21.14 142.71
CA SER A 47 11.63 21.57 144.12
C SER A 47 12.14 22.99 144.39
N ALA A 48 12.52 23.73 143.35
CA ALA A 48 13.18 25.02 143.41
C ALA A 48 12.41 26.14 142.66
N ILE A 49 11.09 26.01 142.50
CA ILE A 49 10.27 27.02 141.84
C ILE A 49 9.11 27.42 142.75
N ASP A 50 9.34 28.48 143.53
CA ASP A 50 8.27 29.31 144.10
C ASP A 50 8.29 30.67 143.37
N GLY A 51 7.15 31.37 143.31
CA GLY A 51 6.74 32.39 142.31
C GLY A 51 7.59 33.67 142.12
N SER A 52 8.90 33.65 142.34
CA SER A 52 9.83 34.78 142.15
C SER A 52 11.25 34.42 141.68
N GLY A 53 11.53 33.17 141.26
CA GLY A 53 12.67 32.85 140.39
C GLY A 53 14.10 33.01 140.94
N LYS A 54 14.42 32.54 142.16
CA LYS A 54 15.81 32.45 142.67
C LYS A 54 16.11 31.13 143.41
N LEU A 55 17.19 30.44 143.02
CA LEU A 55 17.70 29.18 143.60
C LEU A 55 18.40 29.39 144.96
N ARG A 56 18.20 28.47 145.93
CA ARG A 56 19.01 28.33 147.16
C ARG A 56 19.71 26.97 147.21
N VAL A 57 21.03 26.97 147.36
CA VAL A 57 21.88 25.81 147.68
C VAL A 57 22.03 25.72 149.20
N ARG A 58 21.83 24.53 149.79
CA ARG A 58 22.02 24.28 151.23
C ARG A 58 23.10 23.22 151.42
N GLU A 59 24.27 23.66 151.88
CA GLU A 59 25.33 22.77 152.40
C GLU A 59 24.95 22.27 153.79
N ALA A 60 25.02 20.96 153.98
CA ALA A 60 24.79 20.29 155.26
C ALA A 60 26.13 20.22 156.02
N ALA A 61 26.25 21.01 157.08
CA ALA A 61 27.36 20.94 158.02
C ALA A 61 27.13 19.76 159.00
N GLU A 62 28.09 18.85 159.01
CA GLU A 62 28.21 17.69 159.88
C GLU A 62 28.35 18.11 161.36
N VAL A 63 27.54 17.48 162.20
CA VAL A 63 27.65 17.52 163.66
C VAL A 63 28.64 16.43 164.08
N ALA A 64 29.91 16.79 164.26
CA ALA A 64 30.91 15.94 164.90
C ALA A 64 31.09 16.39 166.36
N GLY A 65 30.35 15.75 167.27
CA GLY A 65 30.67 15.75 168.69
C GLY A 65 31.74 14.70 168.96
N ASP A 66 32.79 15.10 169.69
CA ASP A 66 33.85 14.24 170.20
C ASP A 66 33.28 13.06 171.00
N PHE A 67 33.19 11.89 170.37
CA PHE A 67 33.07 10.60 171.04
C PHE A 67 34.39 9.84 170.84
N THR A 68 35.17 9.71 171.90
CA THR A 68 36.30 8.78 171.96
C THR A 68 35.77 7.36 172.12
N GLU A 69 35.56 6.66 170.99
CA GLU A 69 35.30 5.22 170.94
C GLU A 69 36.59 4.43 171.20
N GLU A 70 36.83 4.03 172.45
CA GLU A 70 37.85 3.03 172.78
C GLU A 70 37.29 1.61 172.53
N ILE A 71 37.56 1.08 171.34
CA ILE A 71 37.24 -0.31 170.98
C ILE A 71 38.42 -1.21 171.40
N LEU A 72 38.23 -1.95 172.48
CA LEU A 72 39.14 -3.00 172.96
C LEU A 72 39.09 -4.23 172.04
N VAL A 73 39.90 -4.22 170.98
CA VAL A 73 40.14 -5.39 170.14
C VAL A 73 41.38 -6.13 170.63
N THR A 74 41.29 -7.45 170.75
CA THR A 74 42.47 -8.25 171.09
C THR A 74 43.53 -8.13 169.98
N LYS A 75 44.81 -8.02 170.35
CA LYS A 75 45.92 -7.92 169.37
C LYS A 75 45.89 -9.07 168.34
N THR A 76 45.33 -10.21 168.72
CA THR A 76 45.08 -11.36 167.84
C THR A 76 44.04 -11.10 166.75
N ASP A 77 42.94 -10.41 167.05
CA ASP A 77 41.88 -10.16 166.07
C ASP A 77 42.22 -8.99 165.15
N VAL A 78 42.93 -7.97 165.65
CA VAL A 78 43.55 -6.92 164.80
C VAL A 78 44.56 -7.55 163.84
N ASN A 79 45.40 -8.47 164.31
CA ASN A 79 46.36 -9.16 163.45
C ASN A 79 45.68 -10.06 162.42
N LYS A 80 44.61 -10.79 162.77
CA LYS A 80 43.82 -11.57 161.81
C LYS A 80 43.14 -10.69 160.76
N GLN A 81 42.58 -9.56 161.17
CA GLN A 81 42.00 -8.56 160.26
C GLN A 81 43.07 -7.96 159.35
N ALA A 82 44.25 -7.63 159.87
CA ALA A 82 45.38 -7.13 159.08
C ALA A 82 45.86 -8.15 158.04
N VAL A 83 45.99 -9.43 158.41
CA VAL A 83 46.31 -10.53 157.48
C VAL A 83 45.21 -10.67 156.42
N ARG A 84 43.93 -10.62 156.80
CA ARG A 84 42.81 -10.71 155.85
C ARG A 84 42.76 -9.50 154.90
N ILE A 85 43.06 -8.30 155.38
CA ILE A 85 43.15 -7.09 154.56
C ILE A 85 44.31 -7.24 153.57
N ASP A 86 45.45 -7.75 154.00
CA ASP A 86 46.61 -7.97 153.13
C ASP A 86 46.33 -9.05 152.07
N GLU A 87 45.69 -10.16 152.45
CA GLU A 87 45.21 -11.18 151.51
C GLU A 87 44.21 -10.63 150.50
N LEU A 88 43.24 -9.82 150.94
CA LEU A 88 42.27 -9.17 150.05
C LEU A 88 42.95 -8.14 149.14
N ARG A 89 43.93 -7.38 149.64
CA ARG A 89 44.74 -6.47 148.81
C ARG A 89 45.53 -7.25 147.76
N ARG A 90 46.17 -8.36 148.14
CA ARG A 90 46.86 -9.27 147.21
C ARG A 90 45.90 -9.84 146.16
N ARG A 91 44.69 -10.24 146.56
CA ARG A 91 43.64 -10.74 145.67
C ARG A 91 43.15 -9.66 144.71
N VAL A 92 42.98 -8.42 145.17
CA VAL A 92 42.61 -7.28 144.33
C VAL A 92 43.71 -6.98 143.33
N GLU A 93 44.97 -7.02 143.75
CA GLU A 93 46.10 -6.77 142.85
C GLU A 93 46.26 -7.90 141.81
N GLU A 94 46.12 -9.16 142.23
CA GLU A 94 46.03 -10.31 141.33
C GLU A 94 44.86 -10.18 140.34
N LEU A 95 43.68 -9.77 140.79
CA LEU A 95 42.52 -9.55 139.94
C LEU A 95 42.71 -8.40 138.96
N LYS A 96 43.35 -7.30 139.38
CA LYS A 96 43.68 -6.19 138.48
C LYS A 96 44.64 -6.62 137.38
N VAL A 97 45.71 -7.34 137.74
CA VAL A 97 46.68 -7.86 136.78
C VAL A 97 46.02 -8.86 135.83
N ASN A 98 45.19 -9.78 136.35
CA ASN A 98 44.48 -10.76 135.54
C ASN A 98 43.45 -10.09 134.60
N ASN A 99 42.69 -9.09 135.09
CA ASN A 99 41.73 -8.36 134.27
C ASN A 99 42.43 -7.55 133.17
N ALA A 100 43.53 -6.87 133.48
CA ALA A 100 44.34 -6.15 132.50
C ALA A 100 44.94 -7.10 131.44
N TYR A 101 45.39 -8.28 131.87
CA TYR A 101 45.85 -9.32 130.95
C TYR A 101 44.73 -9.82 130.04
N GLN A 102 43.55 -10.15 130.59
CA GLN A 102 42.40 -10.58 129.80
C GLN A 102 41.91 -9.51 128.81
N LEU A 103 41.92 -8.24 129.22
CA LEU A 103 41.62 -7.11 128.35
C LEU A 103 42.60 -7.05 127.18
N ARG A 104 43.90 -7.15 127.43
CA ARG A 104 44.92 -7.18 126.37
C ARG A 104 44.74 -8.36 125.41
N VAL A 105 44.45 -9.56 125.94
CA VAL A 105 44.18 -10.73 125.09
C VAL A 105 42.95 -10.50 124.24
N LYS A 106 41.86 -9.98 124.80
CA LYS A 106 40.64 -9.64 124.04
C LYS A 106 40.93 -8.58 122.99
N GLU A 107 41.62 -7.49 123.33
CA GLU A 107 42.04 -6.47 122.37
C GLU A 107 42.88 -7.04 121.24
N MET A 108 43.84 -7.92 121.55
CA MET A 108 44.65 -8.60 120.55
C MET A 108 43.78 -9.48 119.64
N THR A 109 42.90 -10.32 120.19
CA THR A 109 42.01 -11.17 119.39
C THR A 109 41.02 -10.36 118.54
N TYR A 110 40.51 -9.23 119.03
CA TYR A 110 39.64 -8.36 118.24
C TYR A 110 40.41 -7.65 117.13
N LYS A 111 41.65 -7.19 117.39
CA LYS A 111 42.51 -6.62 116.36
C LYS A 111 42.82 -7.64 115.26
N GLU A 112 43.14 -8.87 115.63
CA GLU A 112 43.37 -9.97 114.67
C GLU A 112 42.12 -10.25 113.83
N LYS A 113 40.94 -10.36 114.44
CA LYS A 113 39.68 -10.55 113.71
C LYS A 113 39.38 -9.40 112.75
N ILE A 114 39.60 -8.15 113.18
CA ILE A 114 39.42 -6.97 112.32
C ILE A 114 40.38 -7.04 111.13
N GLN A 115 41.63 -7.43 111.37
CA GLN A 115 42.63 -7.53 110.32
C GLN A 115 42.33 -8.68 109.36
N GLU A 116 41.94 -9.86 109.85
CA GLU A 116 41.51 -10.99 109.02
C GLU A 116 40.33 -10.63 108.12
N VAL A 117 39.32 -9.96 108.68
CA VAL A 117 38.15 -9.50 107.91
C VAL A 117 38.55 -8.45 106.87
N ARG A 118 39.42 -7.51 107.24
CA ARG A 118 39.96 -6.51 106.31
C ARG A 118 40.72 -7.16 105.16
N ASP A 119 41.56 -8.15 105.45
CA ASP A 119 42.37 -8.84 104.45
C ASP A 119 41.51 -9.70 103.52
N LYS A 120 40.47 -10.36 104.05
CA LYS A 120 39.48 -11.08 103.24
C LYS A 120 38.74 -10.15 102.28
N PHE A 121 38.18 -9.05 102.79
CA PHE A 121 37.48 -8.09 101.94
C PHE A 121 38.43 -7.38 100.96
N GLY A 122 39.68 -7.13 101.35
CA GLY A 122 40.71 -6.62 100.45
C GLY A 122 41.00 -7.58 99.30
N ALA A 123 41.19 -8.87 99.60
CA ALA A 123 41.43 -9.90 98.59
C ALA A 123 40.22 -10.11 97.67
N GLU A 124 39.00 -10.10 98.20
CA GLU A 124 37.77 -10.16 97.41
C GLU A 124 37.63 -8.95 96.48
N LEU A 125 37.86 -7.74 97.01
CA LEU A 125 37.83 -6.51 96.22
C LEU A 125 38.87 -6.53 95.10
N GLU A 126 40.09 -6.98 95.37
CA GLU A 126 41.14 -7.11 94.34
C GLU A 126 40.81 -8.19 93.29
N SER A 127 40.19 -9.30 93.71
CA SER A 127 39.73 -10.36 92.81
C SER A 127 38.63 -9.83 91.88
N ASP A 128 37.65 -9.14 92.43
CA ASP A 128 36.54 -8.57 91.66
C ASP A 128 37.00 -7.44 90.74
N GLN A 129 37.94 -6.60 91.18
CA GLN A 129 38.57 -5.60 90.31
C GLN A 129 39.32 -6.25 89.15
N ARG A 130 40.04 -7.37 89.37
CA ARG A 130 40.71 -8.12 88.31
C ARG A 130 39.70 -8.74 87.33
N ARG A 131 38.63 -9.36 87.83
CA ARG A 131 37.55 -9.91 86.99
C ARG A 131 36.86 -8.83 86.17
N PHE A 132 36.56 -7.69 86.78
CA PHE A 132 35.94 -6.55 86.10
C PHE A 132 36.82 -6.03 84.97
N LYS A 133 38.13 -5.87 85.20
CA LYS A 133 39.08 -5.46 84.16
C LYS A 133 39.15 -6.47 83.01
N SER A 134 39.25 -7.77 83.31
CA SER A 134 39.26 -8.84 82.29
C SER A 134 37.99 -8.82 81.45
N LEU A 135 36.81 -8.76 82.08
CA LEU A 135 35.53 -8.68 81.39
C LEU A 135 35.40 -7.41 80.55
N GLN A 136 35.95 -6.28 81.02
CA GLN A 136 35.95 -5.04 80.27
C GLN A 136 36.85 -5.12 79.03
N GLU A 137 38.00 -5.77 79.12
CA GLU A 137 38.90 -6.03 77.98
C GLU A 137 38.29 -7.01 76.97
N GLU A 138 37.69 -8.10 77.45
CA GLU A 138 36.96 -9.06 76.61
C GLU A 138 35.80 -8.39 75.88
N LYS A 139 34.99 -7.58 76.60
CA LYS A 139 33.90 -6.81 76.00
C LYS A 139 34.43 -5.88 74.89
N ARG A 140 35.47 -5.11 75.15
CA ARG A 140 36.09 -4.22 74.14
C ARG A 140 36.62 -4.98 72.93
N SER A 141 37.25 -6.14 73.16
CA SER A 141 37.74 -7.01 72.09
C SER A 141 36.58 -7.54 71.23
N MET A 142 35.50 -7.99 71.87
CA MET A 142 34.31 -8.47 71.18
C MET A 142 33.61 -7.36 70.40
N GLU A 143 33.43 -6.18 70.98
CA GLU A 143 32.88 -4.99 70.29
C GLU A 143 33.68 -4.66 69.03
N LYS A 144 35.01 -4.58 69.14
CA LYS A 144 35.89 -4.34 67.98
C LYS A 144 35.78 -5.42 66.91
N ASN A 145 35.69 -6.69 67.31
CA ASN A 145 35.54 -7.80 66.36
C ASN A 145 34.18 -7.78 65.66
N TYR A 146 33.11 -7.39 66.36
CA TYR A 146 31.78 -7.25 65.75
C TYR A 146 31.72 -6.05 64.82
N GLU A 147 32.29 -4.91 65.20
CA GLU A 147 32.42 -3.74 64.32
C GLU A 147 33.16 -4.09 63.03
N ALA A 148 34.29 -4.80 63.13
CA ALA A 148 35.03 -5.25 61.96
C ALA A 148 34.22 -6.22 61.07
N LYS A 149 33.48 -7.16 61.67
CA LYS A 149 32.61 -8.09 60.92
C LYS A 149 31.44 -7.37 60.24
N ILE A 150 30.84 -6.39 60.90
CA ILE A 150 29.76 -5.59 60.30
C ILE A 150 30.31 -4.84 59.08
N LEU A 151 31.47 -4.19 59.23
CA LEU A 151 32.09 -3.44 58.14
C LEU A 151 32.49 -4.35 56.96
N ASP A 152 33.00 -5.55 57.23
CA ASP A 152 33.31 -6.55 56.18
C ASP A 152 32.06 -7.00 55.42
N ILE A 153 30.97 -7.30 56.14
CA ILE A 153 29.69 -7.69 55.51
C ILE A 153 29.09 -6.53 54.72
N GLU A 154 29.17 -5.30 55.23
CA GLU A 154 28.69 -4.10 54.53
C GLU A 154 29.49 -3.85 53.24
N GLN A 155 30.81 -4.02 53.30
CA GLN A 155 31.68 -3.87 52.13
C GLN A 155 31.41 -4.97 51.09
N GLN A 156 31.31 -6.24 51.51
CA GLN A 156 30.98 -7.36 50.62
C GLN A 156 29.64 -7.14 49.92
N ARG A 157 28.60 -6.73 50.65
CA ARG A 157 27.29 -6.42 50.06
C ARG A 157 27.34 -5.27 49.07
N LYS A 158 28.16 -4.26 49.35
CA LYS A 158 28.35 -3.13 48.43
C LYS A 158 29.05 -3.59 47.16
N ASP A 159 30.11 -4.38 47.28
CA ASP A 159 30.84 -4.90 46.12
C ASP A 159 29.95 -5.83 45.28
N GLU A 160 29.17 -6.72 45.92
CA GLU A 160 28.16 -7.55 45.24
C GLU A 160 27.10 -6.73 44.50
N PHE A 161 26.67 -5.61 45.10
CA PHE A 161 25.70 -4.71 44.49
C PHE A 161 26.30 -3.98 43.28
N ASP A 162 27.51 -3.44 43.41
CA ASP A 162 28.22 -2.74 42.35
C ASP A 162 28.52 -3.69 41.17
N ASP A 163 28.93 -4.94 41.45
CA ASP A 163 29.13 -5.97 40.43
C ASP A 163 27.83 -6.33 39.69
N LEU A 164 26.72 -6.45 40.43
CA LEU A 164 25.42 -6.74 39.85
C LEU A 164 24.93 -5.57 38.99
N GLU A 165 25.10 -4.34 39.46
CA GLU A 165 24.77 -3.13 38.71
C GLU A 165 25.60 -3.06 37.42
N ALA A 166 26.92 -3.28 37.49
CA ALA A 166 27.80 -3.30 36.32
C ALA A 166 27.38 -4.36 35.29
N GLN A 167 27.01 -5.57 35.74
CA GLN A 167 26.51 -6.62 34.85
C GLN A 167 25.20 -6.23 34.14
N TYR A 168 24.26 -5.62 34.85
CA TYR A 168 23.01 -5.16 34.24
C TYR A 168 23.23 -3.98 33.30
N GLN A 169 24.06 -3.01 33.68
CA GLN A 169 24.45 -1.91 32.80
C GLN A 169 25.10 -2.43 31.52
N ALA A 170 26.00 -3.42 31.62
CA ALA A 170 26.61 -4.06 30.45
C ALA A 170 25.56 -4.74 29.55
N LYS A 171 24.61 -5.50 30.12
CA LYS A 171 23.51 -6.13 29.36
C LYS A 171 22.64 -5.10 28.65
N VAL A 172 22.27 -4.01 29.34
CA VAL A 172 21.49 -2.92 28.74
C VAL A 172 22.28 -2.28 27.60
N SER A 173 23.57 -1.99 27.79
CA SER A 173 24.40 -1.39 26.75
C SER A 173 24.52 -2.27 25.51
N ALA A 174 24.65 -3.59 25.69
CA ALA A 174 24.71 -4.55 24.60
C ALA A 174 23.37 -4.62 23.83
N GLU A 175 22.24 -4.58 24.54
CA GLU A 175 20.93 -4.60 23.89
C GLU A 175 20.63 -3.29 23.15
N VAL A 176 21.07 -2.15 23.69
CA VAL A 176 21.00 -0.86 22.99
C VAL A 176 21.82 -0.89 21.71
N GLN A 177 23.08 -1.36 21.76
CA GLN A 177 23.91 -1.48 20.56
C GLN A 177 23.29 -2.43 19.52
N ARG A 178 22.73 -3.55 19.96
CA ARG A 178 22.04 -4.49 19.08
C ARG A 178 20.81 -3.86 18.42
N TYR A 179 20.04 -3.08 19.18
CA TYR A 179 18.89 -2.36 18.66
C TYR A 179 19.31 -1.29 17.64
N GLU A 180 20.34 -0.51 17.94
CA GLU A 180 20.88 0.49 17.02
C GLU A 180 21.38 -0.13 15.72
N GLN A 181 22.09 -1.26 15.78
CA GLN A 181 22.52 -2.02 14.60
C GLN A 181 21.30 -2.50 13.78
N LEU A 182 20.29 -3.07 14.44
CA LEU A 182 19.08 -3.52 13.75
C LEU A 182 18.33 -2.38 13.07
N VAL A 183 18.26 -1.21 13.71
CA VAL A 183 17.66 0.00 13.12
C VAL A 183 18.47 0.45 11.90
N ALA A 184 19.79 0.49 12.00
CA ALA A 184 20.67 0.86 10.89
C ALA A 184 20.53 -0.12 9.70
N ASP A 185 20.53 -1.43 9.96
CA ASP A 185 20.32 -2.46 8.94
C ASP A 185 18.96 -2.33 8.26
N LYS A 186 17.90 -2.09 9.05
CA LYS A 186 16.55 -1.85 8.53
C LYS A 186 16.50 -0.60 7.64
N GLU A 187 17.13 0.50 8.06
CA GLU A 187 17.20 1.73 7.27
C GLU A 187 17.96 1.52 5.96
N GLU A 188 19.08 0.79 5.98
CA GLU A 188 19.85 0.47 4.79
C GLU A 188 19.05 -0.41 3.82
N GLN A 189 18.39 -1.46 4.32
CA GLN A 189 17.51 -2.30 3.51
C GLN A 189 16.35 -1.50 2.91
N ASN A 190 15.73 -0.59 3.66
CA ASN A 190 14.69 0.28 3.15
C ASN A 190 15.22 1.22 2.06
N ARG A 191 16.42 1.81 2.23
CA ARG A 191 17.04 2.66 1.20
C ARG A 191 17.33 1.88 -0.08
N GLN A 192 17.86 0.67 0.04
CA GLN A 192 18.12 -0.20 -1.11
C GLN A 192 16.82 -0.56 -1.83
N TRP A 193 15.78 -0.95 -1.08
CA TRP A 193 14.47 -1.27 -1.63
C TRP A 193 13.82 -0.05 -2.32
N ASP A 194 13.85 1.12 -1.68
CA ASP A 194 13.34 2.36 -2.27
C ASP A 194 14.09 2.74 -3.55
N SER A 195 15.42 2.59 -3.57
CA SER A 195 16.24 2.86 -4.75
C SER A 195 15.92 1.90 -5.90
N GLN A 196 15.80 0.60 -5.60
CA GLN A 196 15.44 -0.41 -6.60
C GLN A 196 14.03 -0.17 -7.14
N ASN A 197 13.08 0.14 -6.27
CA ASN A 197 11.70 0.41 -6.64
C ASN A 197 11.60 1.67 -7.53
N LYS A 198 12.31 2.75 -7.17
CA LYS A 198 12.40 3.95 -8.01
C LYS A 198 12.97 3.65 -9.39
N SER A 199 14.11 2.96 -9.47
CA SER A 199 14.72 2.59 -10.74
C SER A 199 13.80 1.70 -11.58
N LEU A 200 13.10 0.75 -10.96
CA LEU A 200 12.15 -0.12 -11.65
C LEU A 200 10.97 0.69 -12.22
N VAL A 201 10.41 1.61 -11.44
CA VAL A 201 9.32 2.49 -11.88
C VAL A 201 9.78 3.42 -12.99
N GLU A 202 10.96 4.02 -12.88
CA GLU A 202 11.55 4.88 -13.92
C GLU A 202 11.78 4.12 -15.22
N ASN A 203 12.39 2.93 -15.16
CA ASN A 203 12.60 2.08 -16.33
C ASN A 203 11.27 1.64 -16.96
N HIS A 204 10.28 1.26 -16.14
CA HIS A 204 8.96 0.87 -16.64
C HIS A 204 8.23 2.04 -17.30
N ASN A 205 8.26 3.23 -16.69
CA ASN A 205 7.68 4.43 -17.26
C ASN A 205 8.39 4.85 -18.55
N SER A 206 9.72 4.75 -18.61
CA SER A 206 10.49 5.01 -19.83
C SER A 206 10.15 4.02 -20.94
N ASN A 207 9.97 2.74 -20.62
CA ASN A 207 9.58 1.72 -21.60
C ASN A 207 8.15 1.96 -22.09
N ILE A 208 7.21 2.31 -21.20
CA ILE A 208 5.84 2.67 -21.59
C ILE A 208 5.88 3.88 -22.51
N ALA A 209 6.60 4.95 -22.14
CA ALA A 209 6.70 6.16 -22.94
C ALA A 209 7.29 5.85 -24.33
N GLY A 210 8.38 5.08 -24.42
CA GLY A 210 8.97 4.68 -25.70
C GLY A 210 8.01 3.86 -26.57
N VAL A 211 7.28 2.91 -25.98
CA VAL A 211 6.27 2.13 -26.72
C VAL A 211 5.10 3.02 -27.16
N THR A 212 4.63 3.94 -26.31
CA THR A 212 3.57 4.89 -26.65
C THR A 212 4.01 5.78 -27.81
N ASP A 213 5.21 6.36 -27.75
CA ASP A 213 5.75 7.22 -28.81
C ASP A 213 5.89 6.45 -30.14
N ASP A 214 6.40 5.22 -30.11
CA ASP A 214 6.51 4.34 -31.30
C ASP A 214 5.15 4.06 -31.96
N TYR A 215 4.11 3.84 -31.15
CA TYR A 215 2.76 3.59 -31.66
C TYR A 215 2.08 4.87 -32.14
N ASP A 216 2.29 5.99 -31.46
CA ASP A 216 1.79 7.29 -31.89
C ASP A 216 2.41 7.70 -33.23
N GLU A 217 3.72 7.46 -33.44
CA GLU A 217 4.38 7.69 -34.72
C GLU A 217 3.80 6.79 -35.82
N LYS A 218 3.57 5.50 -35.55
CA LYS A 218 2.94 4.59 -36.51
C LYS A 218 1.53 5.04 -36.87
N VAL A 219 0.73 5.46 -35.89
CA VAL A 219 -0.63 5.97 -36.12
C VAL A 219 -0.59 7.22 -36.99
N GLN A 220 0.31 8.18 -36.70
CA GLN A 220 0.46 9.38 -37.51
C GLN A 220 0.92 9.07 -38.94
N SER A 221 1.85 8.14 -39.12
CA SER A 221 2.30 7.68 -40.44
C SER A 221 1.16 7.05 -41.24
N GLU A 222 0.38 6.15 -40.63
CA GLU A 222 -0.79 5.54 -41.28
C GLU A 222 -1.89 6.56 -41.60
N GLN A 223 -2.15 7.52 -40.71
CA GLN A 223 -3.08 8.63 -40.99
C GLN A 223 -2.64 9.48 -42.18
N THR A 224 -1.34 9.80 -42.25
CA THR A 224 -0.76 10.56 -43.37
C THR A 224 -0.88 9.76 -44.67
N ARG A 225 -0.53 8.47 -44.65
CA ARG A 225 -0.66 7.56 -45.79
C ARG A 225 -2.11 7.43 -46.25
N GLN A 226 -3.06 7.34 -45.32
CA GLN A 226 -4.48 7.29 -45.63
C GLN A 226 -4.94 8.58 -46.31
N HIS A 227 -4.49 9.74 -45.83
CA HIS A 227 -4.80 11.02 -46.45
C HIS A 227 -4.24 11.10 -47.89
N GLU A 228 -2.98 10.70 -48.10
CA GLU A 228 -2.37 10.64 -49.43
C GLU A 228 -3.17 9.77 -50.40
N LEU A 229 -3.54 8.56 -49.98
CA LEU A 229 -4.33 7.63 -50.81
C LEU A 229 -5.72 8.17 -51.14
N VAL A 230 -6.34 8.91 -50.22
CA VAL A 230 -7.63 9.57 -50.45
C VAL A 230 -7.50 10.67 -51.50
N GLU A 231 -6.45 11.49 -51.45
CA GLU A 231 -6.20 12.52 -52.45
C GLU A 231 -5.83 11.91 -53.81
N GLU A 232 -4.96 10.89 -53.85
CA GLU A 232 -4.62 10.16 -55.09
C GLU A 232 -5.87 9.54 -55.74
N LYS A 233 -6.75 8.94 -54.93
CA LYS A 233 -8.03 8.41 -55.40
C LYS A 233 -8.91 9.52 -55.98
N LYS A 234 -9.00 10.69 -55.34
CA LYS A 234 -9.78 11.83 -55.86
C LYS A 234 -9.23 12.30 -57.20
N GLU A 235 -7.91 12.49 -57.30
CA GLU A 235 -7.25 12.87 -58.55
C GLU A 235 -7.50 11.87 -59.66
N LEU A 236 -7.40 10.57 -59.37
CA LEU A 236 -7.65 9.51 -60.34
C LEU A 236 -9.10 9.52 -60.82
N VAL A 237 -10.06 9.69 -59.91
CA VAL A 237 -11.49 9.79 -60.27
C VAL A 237 -11.75 11.02 -61.14
N GLU A 238 -11.14 12.17 -60.84
CA GLU A 238 -11.26 13.35 -61.68
C GLU A 238 -10.63 13.16 -63.06
N ARG A 239 -9.42 12.60 -63.13
CA ARG A 239 -8.75 12.29 -64.40
C ARG A 239 -9.59 11.33 -65.24
N PHE A 240 -10.14 10.29 -64.63
CA PHE A 240 -11.00 9.32 -65.31
C PHE A 240 -12.27 9.98 -65.84
N LYS A 241 -12.94 10.83 -65.05
CA LYS A 241 -14.11 11.59 -65.52
C LYS A 241 -13.76 12.50 -66.71
N ARG A 242 -12.64 13.23 -66.64
CA ARG A 242 -12.20 14.10 -67.74
C ARG A 242 -11.90 13.28 -69.00
N LEU A 243 -11.22 12.15 -68.86
CA LEU A 243 -10.94 11.24 -69.98
C LEU A 243 -12.23 10.68 -70.57
N GLN A 244 -13.17 10.26 -69.73
CA GLN A 244 -14.47 9.77 -70.18
C GLN A 244 -15.22 10.84 -70.99
N THR A 245 -15.32 12.06 -70.48
CA THR A 245 -15.97 13.17 -71.20
C THR A 245 -15.28 13.49 -72.53
N ALA A 246 -13.93 13.42 -72.57
CA ALA A 246 -13.19 13.62 -73.82
C ALA A 246 -13.47 12.52 -74.84
N ILE A 247 -13.47 11.25 -74.43
CA ILE A 247 -13.80 10.11 -75.30
C ILE A 247 -15.25 10.18 -75.80
N GLU A 248 -16.20 10.53 -74.92
CA GLU A 248 -17.60 10.70 -75.29
C GLU A 248 -17.76 11.83 -76.33
N ALA A 249 -17.10 12.97 -76.12
CA ALA A 249 -17.12 14.07 -77.07
C ALA A 249 -16.47 13.70 -78.42
N ASP A 250 -15.33 13.01 -78.42
CA ASP A 250 -14.68 12.53 -79.64
C ASP A 250 -15.59 11.55 -80.39
N ALA A 251 -16.22 10.61 -79.70
CA ALA A 251 -17.17 9.66 -80.28
C ALA A 251 -18.41 10.36 -80.89
N ASP A 252 -18.96 11.36 -80.21
CA ASP A 252 -20.07 12.17 -80.75
C ASP A 252 -19.66 12.91 -82.03
N THR A 253 -18.48 13.52 -82.04
CA THR A 253 -17.97 14.17 -83.26
C THR A 253 -17.75 13.18 -84.40
N GLU A 254 -17.21 11.99 -84.13
CA GLU A 254 -17.05 10.94 -85.13
C GLU A 254 -18.41 10.50 -85.70
N ILE A 255 -19.39 10.26 -84.83
CA ILE A 255 -20.76 9.93 -85.23
C ILE A 255 -21.33 11.00 -86.16
N ASP A 256 -21.17 12.28 -85.82
CA ASP A 256 -21.68 13.38 -86.64
C ASP A 256 -20.93 13.49 -87.97
N THR A 257 -19.60 13.29 -88.00
CA THR A 257 -18.86 13.25 -89.26
C THR A 257 -19.32 12.10 -90.16
N LEU A 258 -19.60 10.93 -89.58
CA LEU A 258 -20.11 9.77 -90.31
C LEU A 258 -21.54 10.03 -90.83
N LYS A 259 -22.43 10.59 -90.01
CA LYS A 259 -23.77 10.99 -90.44
C LYS A 259 -23.70 11.94 -91.63
N ILE A 260 -22.92 13.02 -91.54
CA ILE A 260 -22.74 13.98 -92.63
C ILE A 260 -22.24 13.28 -93.90
N LYS A 261 -21.24 12.41 -93.78
CA LYS A 261 -20.69 11.66 -94.92
C LYS A 261 -21.73 10.75 -95.57
N TYR A 262 -22.53 10.04 -94.79
CA TYR A 262 -23.58 9.16 -95.31
C TYR A 262 -24.78 9.93 -95.86
N GLU A 263 -25.15 11.06 -95.27
CA GLU A 263 -26.17 11.97 -95.82
C GLU A 263 -25.74 12.54 -97.17
N GLN A 264 -24.49 12.98 -97.30
CA GLN A 264 -23.92 13.43 -98.56
C GLN A 264 -23.93 12.31 -99.61
N ARG A 265 -23.51 11.10 -99.23
CA ARG A 265 -23.55 9.94 -100.13
C ARG A 265 -24.98 9.59 -100.55
N LEU A 266 -25.93 9.63 -99.62
CA LEU A 266 -27.35 9.40 -99.91
C LEU A 266 -27.91 10.47 -100.85
N ALA A 267 -27.54 11.74 -100.65
CA ALA A 267 -27.92 12.85 -101.53
C ALA A 267 -27.36 12.64 -102.95
N SER A 268 -26.09 12.26 -103.09
CA SER A 268 -25.49 11.97 -104.40
C SER A 268 -26.14 10.77 -105.10
N GLU A 269 -26.47 9.72 -104.37
CA GLU A 269 -27.17 8.54 -104.90
C GLU A 269 -28.61 8.89 -105.32
N ARG A 270 -29.31 9.72 -104.55
CA ARG A 270 -30.64 10.25 -104.92
C ARG A 270 -30.57 11.08 -106.19
N GLU A 271 -29.58 11.97 -106.30
CA GLU A 271 -29.38 12.78 -107.51
C GLU A 271 -29.06 11.90 -108.73
N ALA A 272 -28.15 10.93 -108.58
CA ALA A 272 -27.84 9.96 -109.61
C ALA A 272 -29.07 9.14 -110.04
N THR A 273 -29.89 8.69 -109.07
CA THR A 273 -31.14 7.98 -109.33
C THR A 273 -32.13 8.85 -110.11
N VAL A 274 -32.26 10.13 -109.76
CA VAL A 274 -33.11 11.09 -110.49
C VAL A 274 -32.61 11.29 -111.91
N LYS A 275 -31.29 11.47 -112.11
CA LYS A 275 -30.67 11.57 -113.44
C LYS A 275 -30.95 10.33 -114.29
N LEU A 276 -30.66 9.14 -113.77
CA LEU A 276 -30.93 7.87 -114.43
C LEU A 276 -32.42 7.69 -114.74
N LYS A 277 -33.33 8.10 -113.84
CA LYS A 277 -34.78 8.05 -114.09
C LYS A 277 -35.18 9.01 -115.22
N GLY A 278 -34.57 10.20 -115.29
CA GLY A 278 -34.73 11.16 -116.38
C GLY A 278 -34.24 10.59 -117.72
N GLU A 279 -33.02 10.05 -117.75
CA GLU A 279 -32.45 9.38 -118.91
C GLU A 279 -33.30 8.19 -119.36
N ASN A 280 -33.77 7.37 -118.43
CA ASN A 280 -34.62 6.21 -118.71
C ASN A 280 -36.02 6.64 -119.23
N SER A 281 -36.56 7.77 -118.77
CA SER A 281 -37.77 8.37 -119.35
C SER A 281 -37.55 8.82 -120.80
N VAL A 282 -36.43 9.50 -121.07
CA VAL A 282 -36.05 9.90 -122.44
C VAL A 282 -35.83 8.67 -123.32
N MET A 283 -35.16 7.64 -122.80
CA MET A 283 -34.89 6.40 -123.52
C MET A 283 -36.18 5.66 -123.85
N ARG A 284 -37.16 5.61 -122.93
CA ARG A 284 -38.50 5.07 -123.20
C ARG A 284 -39.22 5.85 -124.30
N LYS A 285 -39.14 7.19 -124.31
CA LYS A 285 -39.72 8.00 -125.39
C LYS A 285 -39.06 7.70 -126.73
N LYS A 286 -37.73 7.63 -126.78
CA LYS A 286 -36.98 7.24 -127.98
C LYS A 286 -37.35 5.84 -128.46
N PHE A 287 -37.43 4.88 -127.55
CA PHE A 287 -37.81 3.50 -127.86
C PHE A 287 -39.25 3.39 -128.39
N SER A 288 -40.18 4.14 -127.80
CA SER A 288 -41.56 4.23 -128.30
C SER A 288 -41.63 4.87 -129.69
N HIS A 289 -40.81 5.89 -129.95
CA HIS A 289 -40.74 6.54 -131.26
C HIS A 289 -40.18 5.60 -132.33
N LEU A 290 -39.05 4.95 -132.05
CA LEU A 290 -38.46 3.93 -132.93
C LEU A 290 -39.40 2.76 -133.19
N LYS A 291 -40.14 2.31 -132.16
CA LYS A 291 -41.19 1.28 -132.34
C LYS A 291 -42.27 1.72 -133.34
N LYS A 292 -42.71 2.98 -133.24
CA LYS A 292 -43.69 3.55 -134.17
C LYS A 292 -43.13 3.62 -135.59
N GLU A 293 -41.89 4.09 -135.75
CA GLU A 293 -41.23 4.10 -137.06
C GLU A 293 -41.10 2.69 -137.67
N ILE A 294 -40.79 1.67 -136.85
CA ILE A 294 -40.76 0.27 -137.29
C ILE A 294 -42.15 -0.22 -137.72
N GLU A 295 -43.22 0.15 -137.00
CA GLU A 295 -44.59 -0.17 -137.40
C GLU A 295 -44.98 0.50 -138.71
N ASP A 296 -44.71 1.79 -138.85
CA ASP A 296 -44.97 2.57 -140.07
C ASP A 296 -44.22 1.96 -141.28
N GLN A 297 -42.94 1.62 -141.12
CA GLN A 297 -42.15 0.94 -142.15
C GLN A 297 -42.69 -0.46 -142.50
N ASN A 298 -43.16 -1.22 -141.51
CA ASN A 298 -43.76 -2.53 -141.76
C ASN A 298 -45.07 -2.43 -142.53
N GLU A 299 -45.89 -1.40 -142.27
CA GLU A 299 -47.08 -1.10 -143.06
C GLU A 299 -46.74 -0.72 -144.51
N GLU A 300 -45.69 0.09 -144.70
CA GLU A 300 -45.19 0.44 -146.02
C GLU A 300 -44.72 -0.81 -146.80
N ILE A 301 -43.96 -1.70 -146.15
CA ILE A 301 -43.55 -2.99 -146.72
C ILE A 301 -44.77 -3.84 -147.11
N ARG A 302 -45.81 -3.90 -146.27
CA ARG A 302 -47.04 -4.63 -146.60
C ARG A 302 -47.75 -4.04 -147.82
N SER A 303 -47.84 -2.71 -147.90
CA SER A 303 -48.43 -2.01 -149.04
C SER A 303 -47.68 -2.34 -150.34
N LEU A 304 -46.35 -2.32 -150.31
CA LEU A 304 -45.52 -2.66 -151.45
C LEU A 304 -45.65 -4.12 -151.88
N ARG A 305 -45.72 -5.06 -150.92
CA ARG A 305 -45.97 -6.49 -151.21
C ARG A 305 -47.34 -6.75 -151.84
N GLU A 306 -48.38 -6.01 -151.42
CA GLU A 306 -49.70 -6.16 -152.04
C GLU A 306 -49.68 -5.63 -153.49
N LYS A 307 -49.01 -4.50 -153.74
CA LYS A 307 -48.79 -3.99 -155.10
C LYS A 307 -48.01 -4.98 -155.97
N GLU A 308 -46.96 -5.59 -155.43
CA GLU A 308 -46.18 -6.65 -156.09
C GLU A 308 -47.07 -7.84 -156.48
N LYS A 309 -47.93 -8.29 -155.57
CA LYS A 309 -48.87 -9.40 -155.82
C LYS A 309 -49.84 -9.09 -156.95
N VAL A 310 -50.44 -7.90 -156.97
CA VAL A 310 -51.34 -7.46 -158.05
C VAL A 310 -50.61 -7.42 -159.40
N LEU A 311 -49.39 -6.90 -159.45
CA LEU A 311 -48.58 -6.89 -160.67
C LEU A 311 -48.26 -8.30 -161.17
N LEU A 312 -47.92 -9.23 -160.27
CA LEU A 312 -47.68 -10.64 -160.62
C LEU A 312 -48.95 -11.34 -161.16
N GLU A 313 -50.13 -11.06 -160.62
CA GLU A 313 -51.40 -11.55 -161.17
C GLU A 313 -51.67 -10.98 -162.57
N THR A 314 -51.35 -9.71 -162.79
CA THR A 314 -51.50 -9.04 -164.09
C THR A 314 -50.57 -9.68 -165.14
N ILE A 315 -49.32 -9.96 -164.77
CA ILE A 315 -48.35 -10.64 -165.64
C ILE A 315 -48.85 -12.05 -166.03
N ARG A 316 -49.33 -12.84 -165.07
CA ARG A 316 -49.90 -14.17 -165.35
C ARG A 316 -51.09 -14.13 -166.30
N GLY A 317 -51.93 -13.10 -166.19
CA GLY A 317 -53.04 -12.88 -167.12
C GLY A 317 -52.56 -12.69 -168.56
N LEU A 318 -51.61 -11.76 -168.74
CA LEU A 318 -51.03 -11.45 -170.06
C LEU A 318 -50.27 -12.64 -170.67
N GLU A 319 -49.57 -13.44 -169.87
CA GLU A 319 -48.91 -14.67 -170.33
C GLU A 319 -49.90 -15.71 -170.88
N LYS A 320 -51.08 -15.82 -170.26
CA LYS A 320 -52.14 -16.73 -170.69
C LYS A 320 -52.75 -16.30 -172.02
N ASP A 321 -52.94 -15.00 -172.21
CA ASP A 321 -53.44 -14.43 -173.47
C ASP A 321 -52.45 -14.67 -174.62
N ILE A 322 -51.14 -14.51 -174.36
CA ILE A 322 -50.08 -14.83 -175.33
C ILE A 322 -50.11 -16.32 -175.73
N GLN A 323 -50.30 -17.23 -174.78
CA GLN A 323 -50.44 -18.66 -175.09
C GLN A 323 -51.70 -18.94 -175.93
N GLY A 324 -52.81 -18.27 -175.63
CA GLY A 324 -54.05 -18.37 -176.39
C GLY A 324 -53.86 -17.98 -177.86
N HIS A 325 -53.28 -16.82 -178.12
CA HIS A 325 -53.02 -16.34 -179.47
C HIS A 325 -52.03 -17.23 -180.24
N LYS A 326 -51.01 -17.80 -179.58
CA LYS A 326 -50.09 -18.77 -180.20
C LYS A 326 -50.80 -20.04 -180.66
N LYS A 327 -51.81 -20.51 -179.91
CA LYS A 327 -52.58 -21.71 -180.27
C LYS A 327 -53.49 -21.44 -181.46
N GLU A 328 -54.13 -20.27 -181.49
CA GLU A 328 -55.01 -19.85 -182.58
C GLU A 328 -54.24 -19.71 -183.92
N ILE A 329 -53.00 -19.22 -183.87
CA ILE A 329 -52.14 -19.13 -185.06
C ILE A 329 -51.84 -20.52 -185.65
N ARG A 330 -51.49 -21.51 -184.81
CA ARG A 330 -51.21 -22.88 -185.28
C ARG A 330 -52.41 -23.52 -185.95
N GLU A 331 -53.60 -23.39 -185.37
CA GLU A 331 -54.84 -23.96 -185.92
C GLU A 331 -55.14 -23.36 -187.32
N ARG A 332 -54.84 -22.07 -187.53
CA ARG A 332 -55.00 -21.42 -188.85
C ARG A 332 -53.95 -21.89 -189.85
N GLU A 333 -52.70 -22.09 -189.46
CA GLU A 333 -51.64 -22.63 -190.32
C GLU A 333 -51.96 -24.05 -190.79
N GLU A 334 -52.48 -24.91 -189.91
CA GLU A 334 -52.89 -26.28 -190.23
C GLU A 334 -54.05 -26.31 -191.25
N THR A 335 -55.02 -25.41 -191.06
CA THR A 335 -56.15 -25.24 -192.00
C THR A 335 -55.70 -24.77 -193.39
N ILE A 336 -54.66 -23.92 -193.45
CA ILE A 336 -54.08 -23.45 -194.72
C ILE A 336 -53.41 -24.61 -195.45
N GLN A 337 -52.62 -25.41 -194.73
CA GLN A 337 -51.91 -26.58 -195.29
C GLN A 337 -52.89 -27.60 -195.91
N ASP A 338 -54.00 -27.88 -195.25
CA ASP A 338 -55.03 -28.79 -195.76
C ASP A 338 -55.69 -28.28 -197.04
N LYS A 339 -55.91 -26.96 -197.14
CA LYS A 339 -56.48 -26.33 -198.34
C LYS A 339 -55.49 -26.33 -199.51
N GLU A 340 -54.20 -26.12 -199.25
CA GLU A 340 -53.16 -26.21 -200.29
C GLU A 340 -53.05 -27.63 -200.88
N LYS A 341 -53.13 -28.65 -200.02
CA LYS A 341 -53.09 -30.07 -200.41
C LYS A 341 -54.29 -30.44 -201.28
N ARG A 342 -55.48 -29.96 -200.92
CA ARG A 342 -56.73 -30.13 -201.70
C ARG A 342 -56.61 -29.50 -203.10
N ILE A 343 -55.99 -28.32 -203.21
CA ILE A 343 -55.78 -27.62 -204.48
C ILE A 343 -54.83 -28.42 -205.39
N TYR A 344 -53.76 -28.99 -204.82
CA TYR A 344 -52.80 -29.81 -205.56
C TYR A 344 -53.47 -31.06 -206.18
N ASP A 345 -54.28 -31.78 -205.41
CA ASP A 345 -54.96 -32.98 -205.87
C ASP A 345 -56.00 -32.69 -206.96
N LEU A 346 -56.73 -31.57 -206.84
CA LEU A 346 -57.71 -31.13 -207.84
C LEU A 346 -57.05 -30.71 -209.16
N LYS A 347 -55.86 -30.07 -209.11
CA LYS A 347 -55.07 -29.77 -210.32
C LYS A 347 -54.63 -31.03 -211.05
N LYS A 348 -54.21 -32.07 -210.32
CA LYS A 348 -53.78 -33.36 -210.89
C LYS A 348 -54.93 -34.11 -211.56
N LYS A 349 -56.11 -34.15 -210.91
CA LYS A 349 -57.33 -34.74 -211.49
C LYS A 349 -57.82 -34.02 -212.74
N ASN A 350 -57.65 -32.70 -212.82
CA ASN A 350 -58.04 -31.93 -214.00
C ASN A 350 -57.14 -32.23 -215.22
N GLN A 351 -55.84 -32.43 -215.00
CA GLN A 351 -54.90 -32.85 -216.06
C GLN A 351 -55.17 -34.27 -216.60
N GLU A 352 -55.67 -35.19 -215.76
CA GLU A 352 -56.06 -36.53 -216.20
C GLU A 352 -57.34 -36.51 -217.06
N LEU A 353 -58.32 -35.66 -216.72
CA LEU A 353 -59.57 -35.52 -217.47
C LEU A 353 -59.36 -34.86 -218.86
N GLU A 354 -58.42 -33.92 -218.99
CA GLU A 354 -58.03 -33.38 -220.31
C GLU A 354 -57.37 -34.45 -221.21
N LYS A 355 -56.59 -35.38 -220.63
CA LYS A 355 -56.03 -36.52 -221.37
C LYS A 355 -57.10 -37.51 -221.83
N PHE A 356 -58.14 -37.75 -221.01
CA PHE A 356 -59.29 -38.56 -221.43
C PHE A 356 -60.14 -37.89 -222.51
N LYS A 357 -60.29 -36.56 -222.48
CA LYS A 357 -60.97 -35.79 -223.53
C LYS A 357 -60.25 -35.91 -224.87
N PHE A 358 -58.91 -35.91 -224.88
CA PHE A 358 -58.13 -36.04 -226.13
C PHE A 358 -58.23 -37.44 -226.75
N VAL A 359 -58.41 -38.50 -225.95
CA VAL A 359 -58.51 -39.88 -226.46
C VAL A 359 -59.90 -40.21 -227.00
N LEU A 360 -60.97 -39.61 -226.45
CA LEU A 360 -62.34 -39.87 -226.92
C LEU A 360 -62.70 -39.18 -228.25
N ASP A 361 -62.03 -38.10 -228.64
CA ASP A 361 -62.26 -37.43 -229.94
C ASP A 361 -61.77 -38.24 -231.16
N TYR A 362 -60.98 -39.31 -230.98
CA TYR A 362 -60.38 -40.06 -232.11
C TYR A 362 -61.10 -41.38 -232.49
N LYS A 363 -62.12 -41.84 -231.75
CA LYS A 363 -62.63 -43.24 -231.90
C LYS A 363 -64.11 -43.45 -232.22
N ILE A 364 -64.87 -42.41 -232.57
CA ILE A 364 -66.20 -42.58 -233.19
C ILE A 364 -66.32 -41.67 -234.42
N ARG A 365 -65.59 -42.08 -235.46
CA ARG A 365 -66.09 -42.18 -236.83
C ARG A 365 -65.88 -43.60 -237.31
#